data_AF-A0A1F6K770-F1
#
_entry.id   AF-A0A1F6K770-F1
#
_cell.length_a   1.000
_cell.length_b   1.000
_cell.length_c   1.000
_cell.angle_alpha   90.00
_cell.angle_beta   90.00
_cell.angle_gamma   90.00
#
_symmetry.space_group_name_H-M   'P 1'
#
loop_
_entity.id
_entity.type
_entity.pdbx_description
1 polymer ?
#
loop_
_entity_poly.entity_id
_entity_poly.type
_entity_poly.pdbx_seq_one_letter_code
_entity_poly.pdbx_strand_id
1 'polypeptide(L)'
;MKNPYLVAFGIILIIVIPFGVFFAINRTQKSPLPNSSSQSSEDTQEEILPLNPDELNLIFEARRDKKAVKFSIGNTKGITSIEYEISYLADGEIPRGAIGQIEVNPSERSVATNYIDLGTCSSGRCKYDEGVTSVKLILKIIKTDGKIYSAEKELEL
;
A
#
# COMPACT_ATOMS: atom_id res chain seq x y z
N MET A 1 -13.89 66.39 -44.78
CA MET A 1 -12.82 65.43 -45.14
C MET A 1 -12.64 64.50 -43.96
N LYS A 2 -13.01 63.21 -44.09
CA LYS A 2 -12.89 62.23 -42.99
C LYS A 2 -11.41 61.93 -42.79
N ASN A 3 -10.86 62.22 -41.62
CA ASN A 3 -9.45 61.95 -41.32
C ASN A 3 -9.24 60.42 -41.30
N PRO A 4 -8.48 59.86 -42.26
CA PRO A 4 -8.33 58.40 -42.38
C PRO A 4 -7.65 57.81 -41.14
N TYR A 5 -6.87 58.61 -40.42
CA TYR A 5 -6.21 58.24 -39.18
C TYR A 5 -7.17 58.00 -38.00
N LEU A 6 -8.33 58.67 -37.95
CA LEU A 6 -9.30 58.53 -36.86
C LEU A 6 -10.09 57.21 -37.00
N VAL A 7 -10.36 56.79 -38.24
CA VAL A 7 -10.98 55.49 -38.55
C VAL A 7 -9.99 54.34 -38.35
N ALA A 8 -8.73 54.52 -38.75
CA ALA A 8 -7.68 53.53 -38.55
C ALA A 8 -7.37 53.29 -37.05
N PHE A 9 -7.35 54.34 -36.23
CA PHE A 9 -7.13 54.21 -34.78
C PHE A 9 -8.29 53.48 -34.09
N GLY A 10 -9.54 53.73 -34.51
CA GLY A 10 -10.72 53.04 -33.97
C GLY A 10 -10.74 51.54 -34.29
N ILE A 11 -10.30 51.15 -35.49
CA ILE A 11 -10.23 49.73 -35.90
C ILE A 11 -9.11 48.99 -35.15
N ILE A 12 -7.95 49.63 -34.95
CA ILE A 12 -6.85 49.06 -34.16
C ILE A 12 -7.27 48.85 -32.70
N LEU A 13 -7.98 49.82 -32.10
CA LEU A 13 -8.47 49.69 -30.72
C LEU A 13 -9.49 48.54 -30.58
N ILE A 14 -10.37 48.35 -31.57
CA ILE A 14 -11.36 47.27 -31.60
C ILE A 14 -10.74 45.88 -31.78
N ILE A 15 -9.58 45.76 -32.44
CA ILE A 15 -8.90 44.47 -32.64
C ILE A 15 -7.97 44.12 -31.47
N VAL A 16 -7.32 45.12 -30.85
CA VAL A 16 -6.38 44.88 -29.74
C VAL A 16 -7.10 44.51 -28.44
N ILE A 17 -8.30 45.03 -28.18
CA ILE A 17 -9.08 44.70 -26.97
C ILE A 17 -9.47 43.20 -26.90
N PRO A 18 -10.07 42.57 -27.92
CA PRO A 18 -10.42 41.15 -27.86
C PRO A 18 -9.20 40.24 -27.84
N PHE A 19 -8.10 40.60 -28.52
CA PHE A 19 -6.85 39.83 -28.48
C PHE A 19 -6.15 39.91 -27.11
N GLY A 20 -6.14 41.09 -26.47
CA GLY A 20 -5.58 41.28 -25.14
C GLY A 20 -6.35 40.52 -24.05
N VAL A 21 -7.69 40.54 -24.13
CA VAL A 21 -8.55 39.79 -23.18
C VAL A 21 -8.40 38.28 -23.38
N PHE A 22 -8.38 37.78 -24.62
CA PHE A 22 -8.20 36.36 -24.91
C PHE A 22 -6.83 35.83 -24.46
N PHE A 23 -5.77 36.63 -24.61
CA PHE A 23 -4.42 36.23 -24.20
C PHE A 23 -4.21 36.28 -22.68
N ALA A 24 -4.88 37.21 -21.97
CA ALA A 24 -4.83 37.26 -20.51
C ALA A 24 -5.56 36.07 -19.85
N ILE A 25 -6.67 35.60 -20.41
CA ILE A 25 -7.43 34.45 -19.89
C ILE A 25 -6.65 33.13 -20.07
N ASN A 26 -5.85 32.99 -21.14
CA ASN A 26 -5.05 31.78 -21.37
C ASN A 26 -3.74 31.70 -20.56
N ARG A 27 -3.37 32.71 -19.76
CA ARG A 27 -2.18 32.68 -18.88
C ARG A 27 -2.47 32.47 -17.39
N THR A 28 -3.74 32.29 -17.04
CA THR A 28 -4.18 31.93 -15.68
C THR A 28 -4.76 30.52 -15.63
N GLN A 29 -3.95 29.52 -16.02
CA GLN A 29 -4.04 28.17 -15.44
C GLN A 29 -2.96 28.00 -14.36
N LYS A 30 -3.02 28.88 -13.37
CA LYS A 30 -2.68 28.56 -11.98
C LYS A 30 -3.72 29.26 -11.14
N SER A 31 -4.88 28.61 -11.02
CA SER A 31 -5.82 28.93 -9.95
C SER A 31 -5.86 27.76 -8.97
N PRO A 32 -5.91 28.06 -7.65
CA PRO A 32 -5.86 27.08 -6.58
C PRO A 32 -7.10 26.18 -6.64
N LEU A 33 -6.96 24.93 -6.21
CA LEU A 33 -8.04 23.96 -6.11
C LEU A 33 -9.29 24.59 -5.46
N PRO A 34 -10.40 24.74 -6.21
CA PRO A 34 -11.70 24.95 -5.64
C PRO A 34 -12.30 23.57 -5.33
N ASN A 35 -12.85 23.43 -4.13
CA ASN A 35 -13.79 22.38 -3.79
C ASN A 35 -14.81 22.18 -4.93
N SER A 36 -14.74 21.03 -5.59
CA SER A 36 -15.85 20.46 -6.33
C SER A 36 -15.86 18.97 -6.01
N SER A 37 -16.76 18.65 -5.08
CA SER A 37 -17.41 17.35 -4.89
C SER A 37 -17.05 16.30 -5.94
N SER A 38 -16.08 15.45 -5.60
CA SER A 38 -16.06 14.09 -6.12
C SER A 38 -17.17 13.34 -5.41
N GLN A 39 -18.04 12.76 -6.23
CA GLN A 39 -19.10 11.85 -5.87
C GLN A 39 -18.62 10.86 -4.80
N SER A 40 -19.42 10.73 -3.75
CA SER A 40 -19.38 9.63 -2.80
C SER A 40 -19.59 8.32 -3.56
N SER A 41 -18.51 7.74 -4.08
CA SER A 41 -18.38 6.29 -4.01
C SER A 41 -18.39 5.98 -2.52
N GLU A 42 -19.37 5.19 -2.10
CA GLU A 42 -19.42 4.56 -0.79
C GLU A 42 -18.24 3.58 -0.72
N ASP A 43 -17.04 4.14 -0.60
CA ASP A 43 -15.84 3.45 -0.17
C ASP A 43 -16.07 3.17 1.31
N THR A 44 -16.65 2.00 1.59
CA THR A 44 -16.60 1.44 2.94
C THR A 44 -15.12 1.22 3.21
N GLN A 45 -14.43 2.24 3.74
CA GLN A 45 -13.10 2.09 4.29
C GLN A 45 -13.21 0.98 5.32
N GLU A 46 -12.69 -0.20 4.99
CA GLU A 46 -12.55 -1.29 5.93
C GLU A 46 -11.65 -0.77 7.06
N GLU A 47 -12.24 -0.48 8.22
CA GLU A 47 -11.51 -0.05 9.39
C GLU A 47 -10.60 -1.19 9.85
N ILE A 48 -9.30 -1.08 9.56
CA ILE A 48 -8.29 -2.05 9.99
C ILE A 48 -7.93 -1.74 11.44
N LEU A 49 -8.42 -2.56 12.35
CA LEU A 49 -8.18 -2.41 13.78
C LEU A 49 -6.82 -3.01 14.16
N PRO A 50 -5.95 -2.31 14.89
CA PRO A 50 -4.73 -2.93 15.40
C PRO A 50 -5.09 -4.03 16.40
N LEU A 51 -4.41 -5.16 16.32
CA LEU A 51 -4.55 -6.29 17.22
C LEU A 51 -3.19 -6.63 17.83
N ASN A 52 -3.17 -6.77 19.15
CA ASN A 52 -1.94 -7.14 19.83
C ASN A 52 -1.54 -8.59 19.45
N PRO A 53 -0.31 -8.83 18.96
CA PRO A 53 0.19 -10.16 18.66
C PRO A 53 0.04 -11.19 19.78
N ASP A 54 0.07 -10.75 21.04
CA ASP A 54 -0.07 -11.63 22.20
C ASP A 54 -1.47 -12.25 22.32
N GLU A 55 -2.52 -11.55 21.86
CA GLU A 55 -3.90 -12.07 21.86
C GLU A 55 -4.09 -13.26 20.91
N LEU A 56 -3.24 -13.33 19.88
CA LEU A 56 -3.20 -14.42 18.90
C LEU A 56 -2.32 -15.59 19.35
N ASN A 57 -1.58 -15.45 20.45
CA ASN A 57 -0.43 -16.31 20.77
C ASN A 57 0.52 -16.43 19.56
N LEU A 58 0.88 -15.29 18.95
CA LEU A 58 1.70 -15.25 17.75
C LEU A 58 3.16 -15.58 18.06
N ILE A 59 3.64 -16.70 17.51
CA ILE A 59 5.06 -17.07 17.51
C ILE A 59 5.60 -16.79 16.10
N PHE A 60 6.71 -16.06 16.02
CA PHE A 60 7.44 -15.81 14.78
C PHE A 60 8.90 -16.16 15.04
N GLU A 61 9.43 -17.14 14.32
CA GLU A 61 10.75 -17.70 14.60
C GLU A 61 11.54 -18.03 13.33
N ALA A 62 12.85 -17.93 13.47
CA ALA A 62 13.79 -18.28 12.41
C ALA A 62 14.16 -19.76 12.47
N ARG A 63 14.44 -20.33 11.30
CA ARG A 63 15.10 -21.62 11.17
C ARG A 63 16.50 -21.51 11.78
N ARG A 64 17.07 -22.62 12.25
CA ARG A 64 18.40 -22.65 12.91
C ARG A 64 19.53 -22.04 12.08
N ASP A 65 19.44 -22.08 10.76
CA ASP A 65 20.42 -21.52 9.83
C ASP A 65 20.15 -20.06 9.46
N LYS A 66 19.09 -19.45 10.00
CA LYS A 66 18.64 -18.06 9.75
C LYS A 66 18.27 -17.77 8.29
N LYS A 67 18.04 -18.79 7.47
CA LYS A 67 17.73 -18.65 6.04
C LYS A 67 16.25 -18.79 5.70
N ALA A 68 15.42 -19.02 6.71
CA ALA A 68 13.98 -19.14 6.56
C ALA A 68 13.30 -18.75 7.87
N VAL A 69 12.06 -18.31 7.79
CA VAL A 69 11.23 -17.97 8.94
C VAL A 69 9.89 -18.68 8.85
N LYS A 70 9.21 -18.86 9.98
CA LYS A 70 7.83 -19.32 10.02
C LYS A 70 7.10 -18.64 11.16
N PHE A 71 5.78 -18.62 11.09
CA PHE A 71 4.95 -18.15 12.19
C PHE A 71 3.84 -19.15 12.51
N SER A 72 3.33 -19.06 13.73
CA SER A 72 2.14 -19.80 14.17
C SER A 72 1.24 -18.93 15.02
N ILE A 73 -0.06 -19.10 14.84
CA ILE A 73 -1.11 -18.49 15.66
C ILE A 73 -1.72 -19.60 16.50
N GLY A 74 -1.62 -19.47 17.82
CA GLY A 74 -2.17 -20.45 18.77
C GLY A 74 -3.64 -20.23 19.12
N ASN A 75 -4.23 -19.11 18.71
CA ASN A 75 -5.64 -18.79 18.92
C ASN A 75 -6.31 -18.31 17.63
N THR A 76 -6.96 -19.22 16.92
CA THR A 76 -7.67 -18.92 15.65
C THR A 76 -9.16 -18.72 15.81
N LYS A 77 -9.66 -18.58 17.05
CA LYS A 77 -11.09 -18.50 17.33
C LYS A 77 -11.72 -17.29 16.64
N GLY A 78 -12.71 -17.55 15.78
CA GLY A 78 -13.44 -16.50 15.05
C GLY A 78 -12.66 -15.88 13.90
N ILE A 79 -11.54 -16.47 13.48
CA ILE A 79 -10.78 -16.08 12.28
C ILE A 79 -11.28 -16.93 11.10
N THR A 80 -11.48 -16.30 9.94
CA THR A 80 -11.81 -16.98 8.68
C THR A 80 -10.62 -17.08 7.75
N SER A 81 -9.81 -16.04 7.67
CA SER A 81 -8.64 -15.99 6.80
C SER A 81 -7.57 -15.10 7.40
N ILE A 82 -6.31 -15.44 7.13
CA ILE A 82 -5.13 -14.66 7.50
C ILE A 82 -4.33 -14.43 6.23
N GLU A 83 -4.21 -13.17 5.82
CA GLU A 83 -3.25 -12.74 4.83
C GLU A 83 -1.97 -12.33 5.56
N TYR A 84 -0.82 -12.74 5.05
CA TYR A 84 0.47 -12.39 5.64
C TYR A 84 1.39 -11.75 4.60
N GLU A 85 2.19 -10.81 5.08
CA GLU A 85 3.30 -10.21 4.37
C GLU A 85 4.57 -10.34 5.22
N ILE A 86 5.60 -10.91 4.63
CA ILE A 86 6.95 -10.95 5.18
C ILE A 86 7.79 -9.99 4.35
N SER A 87 8.52 -9.10 5.00
CA SER A 87 9.45 -8.18 4.35
C SER A 87 10.78 -8.13 5.08
N TYR A 88 11.87 -7.95 4.32
CA TYR A 88 13.23 -7.84 4.84
C TYR A 88 14.13 -7.12 3.83
N LEU A 89 15.29 -6.68 4.29
CA LEU A 89 16.36 -6.16 3.44
C LEU A 89 17.43 -7.23 3.24
N ALA A 90 17.79 -7.47 2.00
CA ALA A 90 18.97 -8.25 1.63
C ALA A 90 20.19 -7.33 1.45
N ASP A 91 21.36 -7.94 1.26
CA ASP A 91 22.61 -7.22 1.02
C ASP A 91 22.47 -6.15 -0.08
N GLY A 92 23.08 -4.99 0.15
CA GLY A 92 22.86 -3.80 -0.68
C GLY A 92 21.51 -3.10 -0.46
N GLU A 93 20.85 -3.33 0.68
CA GLU A 93 19.56 -2.71 1.07
C GLU A 93 18.42 -3.00 0.09
N ILE A 94 18.45 -4.17 -0.54
CA ILE A 94 17.43 -4.55 -1.53
C ILE A 94 16.19 -5.06 -0.79
N PRO A 95 15.00 -4.45 -0.97
CA PRO A 95 13.78 -4.95 -0.34
C PRO A 95 13.32 -6.26 -0.98
N ARG A 96 13.01 -7.22 -0.13
CA ARG A 96 12.57 -8.58 -0.48
C ARG A 96 11.42 -8.99 0.43
N GLY A 97 10.69 -10.02 0.03
CA GLY A 97 9.55 -10.46 0.81
C GLY A 97 8.78 -11.62 0.20
N ALA A 98 7.74 -12.03 0.93
CA ALA A 98 6.80 -13.05 0.51
C ALA A 98 5.41 -12.69 1.05
N ILE A 99 4.39 -12.86 0.22
CA ILE A 99 2.98 -12.71 0.61
C ILE A 99 2.29 -14.07 0.51
N GLY A 100 1.27 -14.28 1.34
CA GLY A 100 0.43 -15.45 1.23
C GLY A 100 -0.84 -15.34 2.05
N GLN A 101 -1.63 -16.39 1.99
CA GLN A 101 -2.95 -16.47 2.63
C GLN A 101 -3.15 -17.86 3.23
N ILE A 102 -3.80 -17.88 4.39
CA ILE A 102 -4.19 -19.10 5.10
C ILE A 102 -5.69 -19.01 5.34
N GLU A 103 -6.45 -19.92 4.75
CA GLU A 103 -7.85 -20.13 5.13
C GLU A 103 -7.89 -20.90 6.46
N VAL A 104 -8.66 -20.41 7.42
CA VAL A 104 -8.78 -21.01 8.75
C VAL A 104 -10.08 -21.78 8.82
N ASN A 105 -9.99 -23.09 9.04
CA ASN A 105 -11.19 -23.88 9.26
C ASN A 105 -11.79 -23.57 10.65
N PRO A 106 -13.12 -23.41 10.81
CA PRO A 106 -13.73 -23.17 12.13
C PRO A 106 -13.43 -24.23 13.20
N SER A 107 -13.03 -25.43 12.81
CA SER A 107 -12.63 -26.51 13.71
C SER A 107 -11.17 -26.42 14.17
N GLU A 108 -10.32 -25.68 13.46
CA GLU A 108 -8.92 -25.48 13.82
C GLU A 108 -8.81 -24.46 14.94
N ARG A 109 -7.95 -24.77 15.93
CA ARG A 109 -7.65 -23.87 17.06
C ARG A 109 -6.32 -23.14 16.92
N SER A 110 -5.50 -23.58 15.97
CA SER A 110 -4.17 -23.04 15.70
C SER A 110 -3.80 -23.28 14.24
N VAL A 111 -3.00 -22.38 13.68
CA VAL A 111 -2.39 -22.54 12.35
C VAL A 111 -0.90 -22.25 12.42
N ALA A 112 -0.12 -22.88 11.55
CA ALA A 112 1.30 -22.63 11.40
C ALA A 112 1.70 -22.69 9.93
N THR A 113 2.60 -21.80 9.52
CA THR A 113 3.21 -21.88 8.19
C THR A 113 4.35 -22.90 8.17
N ASN A 114 4.61 -23.43 6.98
CA ASN A 114 5.92 -24.01 6.70
C ASN A 114 6.99 -22.91 6.74
N TYR A 115 8.26 -23.32 6.80
CA TYR A 115 9.36 -22.37 6.63
C TYR A 115 9.29 -21.69 5.27
N ILE A 116 9.28 -20.37 5.31
CA ILE A 116 9.34 -19.48 4.15
C ILE A 116 10.80 -19.07 4.00
N ASP A 117 11.42 -19.52 2.91
CA ASP A 117 12.83 -19.26 2.63
C ASP A 117 13.07 -17.77 2.32
N LEU A 118 14.11 -17.20 2.93
CA LEU A 118 14.59 -15.84 2.66
C LEU A 118 15.48 -15.88 1.41
N GLY A 119 14.84 -15.89 0.25
CA GLY A 119 15.52 -15.90 -1.04
C GLY A 119 14.58 -16.27 -2.19
N THR A 120 15.13 -16.90 -3.22
CA THR A 120 14.37 -17.35 -4.38
C THR A 120 14.61 -18.83 -4.64
N CYS A 121 13.51 -19.59 -4.72
CA CYS A 121 13.52 -21.00 -5.05
C CYS A 121 13.06 -21.21 -6.50
N SER A 122 13.83 -21.95 -7.28
CA SER A 122 13.46 -22.37 -8.63
C SER A 122 13.74 -23.86 -8.81
N SER A 123 12.73 -24.61 -9.26
CA SER A 123 12.84 -26.05 -9.53
C SER A 123 13.44 -26.86 -8.37
N GLY A 124 13.05 -26.55 -7.13
CA GLY A 124 13.50 -27.26 -5.92
C GLY A 124 14.89 -26.87 -5.42
N ARG A 125 15.55 -25.86 -6.01
CA ARG A 125 16.80 -25.28 -5.51
C ARG A 125 16.58 -23.84 -5.07
N CYS A 126 16.97 -23.53 -3.84
CA CYS A 126 16.85 -22.19 -3.28
C CYS A 126 18.21 -21.48 -3.28
N LYS A 127 18.23 -20.27 -3.83
CA LYS A 127 19.30 -19.30 -3.59
C LYS A 127 18.83 -18.38 -2.48
N TYR A 128 19.53 -18.44 -1.36
CA TYR A 128 19.25 -17.62 -0.18
C TYR A 128 19.85 -16.22 -0.35
N ASP A 129 19.13 -15.23 0.14
CA ASP A 129 19.61 -13.85 0.18
C ASP A 129 20.59 -13.68 1.37
N GLU A 130 21.65 -12.91 1.16
CA GLU A 130 22.68 -12.63 2.18
C GLU A 130 22.40 -11.29 2.86
N GLY A 131 23.08 -11.01 3.98
CA GLY A 131 22.99 -9.72 4.68
C GLY A 131 21.67 -9.45 5.41
N VAL A 132 20.78 -10.45 5.54
CA VAL A 132 19.51 -10.28 6.24
C VAL A 132 19.73 -10.25 7.76
N THR A 133 19.39 -9.14 8.40
CA THR A 133 19.55 -8.94 9.86
C THR A 133 18.24 -9.02 10.62
N SER A 134 17.17 -8.45 10.06
CA SER A 134 15.83 -8.52 10.64
C SER A 134 14.79 -8.86 9.57
N VAL A 135 13.66 -9.41 10.03
CA VAL A 135 12.52 -9.77 9.19
C VAL A 135 11.25 -9.25 9.86
N LYS A 136 10.42 -8.53 9.09
CA LYS A 136 9.12 -8.03 9.51
C LYS A 136 8.01 -8.94 9.01
N LEU A 137 7.06 -9.26 9.89
CA LEU A 137 5.82 -9.95 9.61
C LEU A 137 4.64 -9.00 9.84
N ILE A 138 3.75 -8.89 8.88
CA ILE A 138 2.47 -8.22 8.98
C ILE A 138 1.38 -9.25 8.69
N LEU A 139 0.37 -9.31 9.56
CA LEU A 139 -0.78 -10.19 9.44
C LEU A 139 -2.04 -9.35 9.30
N LYS A 140 -2.81 -9.56 8.24
CA LYS A 140 -4.18 -9.07 8.09
C LYS A 140 -5.14 -10.21 8.37
N ILE A 141 -5.91 -10.07 9.44
CA ILE A 141 -6.77 -11.10 10.01
C ILE A 141 -8.21 -10.73 9.74
N ILE A 142 -8.90 -11.59 8.98
CA ILE A 142 -10.31 -11.43 8.67
C ILE A 142 -11.09 -12.32 9.65
N LYS A 143 -12.00 -11.72 10.42
CA LYS A 143 -12.84 -12.45 11.38
C LYS A 143 -14.19 -12.82 10.79
N THR A 144 -14.88 -13.76 11.45
CA THR A 144 -16.22 -14.21 11.07
C THR A 144 -17.28 -13.12 11.11
N ASP A 145 -17.04 -12.04 11.86
CA ASP A 145 -17.91 -10.86 11.92
C ASP A 145 -17.65 -9.84 10.79
N GLY A 146 -16.75 -10.16 9.85
CA GLY A 146 -16.37 -9.31 8.73
C GLY A 146 -15.35 -8.23 9.10
N LYS A 147 -14.94 -8.12 10.36
CA LYS A 147 -13.93 -7.15 10.78
C LYS A 147 -12.53 -7.59 10.40
N ILE A 148 -11.71 -6.60 10.10
CA ILE A 148 -10.32 -6.80 9.71
C ILE A 148 -9.41 -6.23 10.79
N TYR A 149 -8.43 -7.03 11.16
CA TYR A 149 -7.43 -6.69 12.15
C TYR A 149 -6.03 -6.76 11.55
N SER A 150 -5.11 -5.94 12.04
CA SER A 150 -3.68 -6.04 11.70
C SER A 150 -2.84 -6.37 12.93
N ALA A 151 -1.91 -7.31 12.79
CA ALA A 151 -0.90 -7.60 13.79
C ALA A 151 0.49 -7.59 13.15
N GLU A 152 1.46 -6.98 13.82
CA GLU A 152 2.83 -6.87 13.31
C GLU A 152 3.82 -7.48 14.31
N LYS A 153 4.87 -8.11 13.78
CA LYS A 153 5.98 -8.64 14.59
C LYS A 153 7.29 -8.52 13.81
N GLU A 154 8.34 -8.12 14.50
CA GLU A 154 9.69 -8.10 13.95
C GLU A 154 10.54 -9.16 14.63
N LEU A 155 11.46 -9.75 13.87
CA LEU A 155 12.37 -10.79 14.30
C LEU A 155 13.79 -10.46 13.87
N GLU A 156 14.68 -10.30 14.84
CA GLU A 156 16.12 -10.26 14.62
C GLU A 156 16.65 -11.68 14.38
N LEU A 157 17.51 -11.84 13.36
CA LEU A 157 18.03 -13.14 12.93
C LEU A 157 19.26 -13.57 13.69
#